data_AF-A0A7J3BHX0-F1
#
_entry.id   AF-A0A7J3BHX0-F1
#
_cell.length_a   1.000
_cell.length_b   1.000
_cell.length_c   1.000
_cell.angle_alpha   90.00
_cell.angle_beta   90.00
_cell.angle_gamma   90.00
#
_symmetry.space_group_name_H-M   'P 1'
#
loop_
_entity.id
_entity.type
_entity.pdbx_description
1 polymer ?
#
loop_
_entity_poly.entity_id
_entity_poly.type
_entity_poly.pdbx_seq_one_letter_code
_entity_poly.pdbx_strand_id
1 'polypeptide(L)'
;MSKENNIKDIRRLLSKILTNYIEFFDKNGTLNSEGRKLLEEAIRLILNTNPEYRNTIYRVRRRPTLENIVRIAIKYIPEEDIYELIHSRL
;
A
#
# COMPACT_ATOMS: atom_id res chain seq x y z
N MET A 1 18.15 8.85 -6.72
CA MET A 1 17.61 7.55 -6.28
C MET A 1 17.25 6.75 -7.53
N SER A 2 17.66 5.48 -7.66
CA SER A 2 17.35 4.68 -8.85
C SER A 2 15.88 4.23 -8.83
N LYS A 3 15.30 3.99 -10.02
CA LYS A 3 13.92 3.49 -10.17
C LYS A 3 13.68 2.20 -9.37
N GLU A 4 14.66 1.31 -9.37
CA GLU A 4 14.59 0.04 -8.65
C GLU A 4 14.54 0.22 -7.13
N ASN A 5 15.30 1.17 -6.57
CA ASN A 5 15.24 1.48 -5.15
C ASN A 5 13.86 2.00 -4.74
N ASN A 6 13.24 2.86 -5.56
CA ASN A 6 11.88 3.33 -5.31
C ASN A 6 10.88 2.17 -5.28
N ILE A 7 10.99 1.21 -6.21
CA ILE A 7 10.09 0.04 -6.26
C ILE A 7 10.26 -0.81 -4.99
N LYS A 8 11.50 -1.05 -4.54
CA LYS A 8 11.78 -1.77 -3.29
C LYS A 8 11.16 -1.06 -2.09
N ASP A 9 11.24 0.26 -2.01
CA ASP A 9 10.64 1.03 -0.93
C ASP A 9 9.11 1.06 -0.98
N ILE A 10 8.52 1.18 -2.17
CA ILE A 10 7.06 1.05 -2.35
C ILE A 10 6.60 -0.31 -1.83
N ARG A 11 7.29 -1.39 -2.24
CA ARG A 11 7.00 -2.75 -1.78
C ARG A 11 7.04 -2.84 -0.26
N ARG A 12 8.13 -2.36 0.35
CA ARG A 12 8.33 -2.36 1.81
C ARG A 12 7.20 -1.62 2.55
N LEU A 13 6.79 -0.44 2.07
CA LEU A 13 5.74 0.35 2.70
C LEU A 13 4.38 -0.33 2.62
N LEU A 14 4.02 -0.86 1.44
CA LEU A 14 2.75 -1.55 1.23
C LEU A 14 2.70 -2.87 2.02
N SER A 15 3.77 -3.67 2.01
CA SER A 15 3.87 -4.87 2.83
C SER A 15 3.74 -4.56 4.31
N LYS A 16 4.37 -3.49 4.81
CA LYS A 16 4.24 -3.07 6.23
C LYS A 16 2.78 -2.77 6.60
N ILE A 17 2.05 -2.08 5.72
CA ILE A 17 0.62 -1.80 5.94
C ILE A 17 -0.18 -3.11 6.04
N LEU A 18 0.05 -4.05 5.11
CA LEU A 18 -0.70 -5.30 5.01
C LEU A 18 -0.36 -6.29 6.14
N THR A 19 0.91 -6.45 6.50
CA THR A 19 1.37 -7.32 7.60
C THR A 19 0.82 -6.91 8.96
N ASN A 20 0.57 -5.62 9.16
CA ASN A 20 0.05 -5.09 10.41
C ASN A 20 -1.40 -4.62 10.22
N TYR A 21 -2.21 -5.36 9.45
CA TYR A 21 -3.55 -4.87 9.09
C TYR A 21 -4.42 -4.55 10.32
N ILE A 22 -4.35 -5.37 11.38
CA ILE A 22 -5.09 -5.16 12.63
C ILE A 22 -4.71 -3.83 13.30
N GLU A 23 -3.47 -3.37 13.11
CA GLU A 23 -2.97 -2.12 13.70
C GLU A 23 -3.31 -0.89 12.82
N PHE A 24 -3.27 -1.04 11.50
CA PHE A 24 -3.40 0.10 10.59
C PHE A 24 -4.80 0.32 10.03
N PHE A 25 -5.67 -0.69 10.06
CA PHE A 25 -7.06 -0.56 9.59
C PHE A 25 -8.03 -0.51 10.76
N ASP A 26 -8.99 0.41 10.69
CA ASP A 26 -10.08 0.47 11.65
C ASP A 26 -11.06 -0.71 11.45
N LYS A 27 -12.05 -0.79 12.35
CA LYS A 27 -13.13 -1.80 12.26
C LYS A 27 -13.94 -1.76 10.96
N ASN A 28 -13.84 -0.67 10.18
CA ASN A 28 -14.50 -0.53 8.88
C ASN A 28 -13.55 -0.87 7.72
N GLY A 29 -12.37 -1.41 8.00
CA GLY A 29 -11.38 -1.78 6.99
C GLY A 29 -10.74 -0.58 6.29
N THR A 30 -10.69 0.59 6.93
CA THR A 30 -10.08 1.82 6.39
C THR A 30 -8.84 2.22 7.18
N LEU A 31 -7.80 2.71 6.49
CA LEU A 31 -6.58 3.15 7.17
C LEU A 31 -6.85 4.25 8.21
N ASN A 32 -6.28 4.04 9.40
CA ASN A 32 -6.19 5.03 10.46
C ASN A 32 -5.11 6.10 10.13
N SER A 33 -4.85 7.01 11.06
CA SER A 33 -3.87 8.10 10.87
C SER A 33 -2.45 7.59 10.60
N GLU A 34 -2.00 6.56 11.32
CA GLU A 34 -0.65 6.02 11.18
C GLU A 34 -0.48 5.25 9.86
N GLY A 35 -1.48 4.44 9.49
CA GLY A 35 -1.52 3.77 8.19
C GLY A 35 -1.50 4.78 7.03
N ARG A 36 -2.23 5.91 7.17
CA ARG A 36 -2.22 6.96 6.15
C ARG A 36 -0.86 7.63 5.99
N LYS A 37 -0.05 7.79 7.04
CA LYS A 37 1.31 8.33 6.91
C LYS A 37 2.16 7.44 6.01
N LEU A 38 2.11 6.12 6.22
CA LEU A 38 2.80 5.14 5.37
C LEU A 38 2.28 5.16 3.93
N LEU A 39 0.96 5.25 3.75
CA LEU A 39 0.35 5.36 2.43
C LEU A 39 0.84 6.62 1.70
N GLU A 40 0.85 7.79 2.34
CA GLU A 40 1.29 9.04 1.70
C GLU A 40 2.75 8.96 1.22
N GLU A 41 3.62 8.29 1.97
CA GLU A 41 5.00 8.04 1.54
C GLU A 41 5.04 7.13 0.30
N ALA A 42 4.28 6.04 0.29
CA ALA A 42 4.17 5.15 -0.86
C ALA A 42 3.60 5.87 -2.08
N ILE A 43 2.57 6.71 -1.91
CA ILE A 43 1.95 7.51 -2.98
C ILE A 43 2.97 8.41 -3.66
N ARG A 44 3.83 9.10 -2.90
CA ARG A 44 4.86 9.98 -3.46
C ARG A 44 5.83 9.19 -4.33
N LEU A 45 6.28 8.03 -3.85
CA LEU A 45 7.18 7.16 -4.60
C LEU A 45 6.52 6.58 -5.85
N ILE A 46 5.25 6.16 -5.75
CA ILE A 46 4.45 5.65 -6.87
C ILE A 46 4.31 6.73 -7.95
N LEU A 47 3.90 7.95 -7.59
CA LEU A 47 3.72 9.03 -8.56
C LEU A 47 5.02 9.45 -9.25
N ASN A 48 6.16 9.36 -8.56
CA ASN A 48 7.47 9.63 -9.14
C ASN A 48 7.94 8.50 -10.07
N THR A 49 7.52 7.27 -9.82
CA THR A 49 8.01 6.06 -10.52
C THR A 49 7.09 5.60 -11.66
N ASN A 50 5.79 5.79 -11.47
CA ASN A 50 4.68 5.37 -12.33
C ASN A 50 3.59 6.46 -12.35
N PRO A 51 3.85 7.64 -12.94
CA PRO A 51 2.88 8.73 -13.00
C PRO A 51 1.57 8.35 -13.69
N GLU A 52 1.57 7.33 -14.55
CA GLU A 52 0.38 6.73 -15.18
C GLU A 52 -0.66 6.22 -14.18
N TYR A 53 -0.25 5.90 -12.94
CA TYR A 53 -1.15 5.44 -11.88
C TYR A 53 -1.85 6.58 -11.13
N ARG A 54 -1.63 7.84 -11.52
CA ARG A 54 -2.18 9.03 -10.86
C ARG A 54 -3.67 8.93 -10.54
N ASN A 55 -4.49 8.53 -11.50
CA ASN A 55 -5.94 8.47 -11.29
C ASN A 55 -6.33 7.40 -10.26
N THR A 56 -5.70 6.23 -10.32
CA THR A 56 -5.94 5.13 -9.39
C THR A 56 -5.47 5.52 -7.98
N ILE A 57 -4.27 6.09 -7.86
CA ILE A 57 -3.69 6.41 -6.56
C ILE A 57 -4.46 7.52 -5.83
N TYR A 58 -5.02 8.51 -6.55
CA TYR A 58 -5.88 9.51 -5.93
C TYR A 58 -7.20 8.93 -5.41
N ARG A 59 -7.75 7.89 -6.07
CA ARG A 59 -8.93 7.18 -5.54
C ARG A 59 -8.58 6.44 -4.26
N VAL A 60 -7.46 5.71 -4.24
CA VAL A 60 -6.96 5.01 -3.05
C VAL A 60 -6.69 5.99 -1.91
N ARG A 61 -6.06 7.13 -2.19
CA ARG A 61 -5.80 8.19 -1.21
C ARG A 61 -7.08 8.70 -0.55
N ARG A 62 -8.14 8.91 -1.33
CA ARG A 62 -9.45 9.38 -0.85
C ARG A 62 -10.22 8.31 -0.09
N ARG A 63 -10.05 7.04 -0.46
CA ARG A 63 -10.74 5.89 0.13
C ARG A 63 -9.72 4.77 0.43
N PRO A 64 -8.93 4.88 1.51
CA PRO A 64 -7.83 3.96 1.79
C PRO A 64 -8.36 2.69 2.48
N THR A 65 -9.26 1.98 1.81
CA THR A 65 -9.80 0.70 2.26
C THR A 65 -8.81 -0.43 1.99
N LEU A 66 -8.87 -1.53 2.74
CA LEU A 66 -8.02 -2.71 2.51
C LEU A 66 -8.06 -3.15 1.04
N GLU A 67 -9.25 -3.24 0.43
CA GLU A 67 -9.43 -3.56 -0.98
C GLU A 67 -8.65 -2.60 -1.92
N ASN A 68 -8.71 -1.30 -1.67
CA ASN A 68 -8.01 -0.31 -2.50
C ASN A 68 -6.49 -0.35 -2.28
N ILE A 69 -6.03 -0.64 -1.06
CA ILE A 69 -4.60 -0.85 -0.78
C ILE A 69 -4.09 -2.09 -1.52
N VAL A 70 -4.82 -3.21 -1.44
CA VAL A 70 -4.49 -4.45 -2.16
C VAL A 70 -4.43 -4.22 -3.66
N ARG A 71 -5.40 -3.50 -4.25
CA ARG A 71 -5.40 -3.17 -5.69
C ARG A 71 -4.16 -2.44 -6.19
N ILE A 72 -3.51 -1.66 -5.34
CA ILE A 72 -2.22 -1.03 -5.67
C ILE A 72 -1.06 -1.96 -5.35
N ALA A 73 -1.13 -2.69 -4.25
CA ALA A 73 -0.10 -3.62 -3.81
C ALA A 73 0.20 -4.72 -4.84
N ILE A 74 -0.82 -5.26 -5.51
CA ILE A 74 -0.65 -6.26 -6.59
C ILE A 74 0.16 -5.75 -7.80
N LYS A 75 0.42 -4.45 -7.90
CA LYS A 75 1.29 -3.88 -8.95
C LYS A 75 2.78 -3.98 -8.60
N TYR A 76 3.10 -4.26 -7.33
CA TYR A 76 4.46 -4.24 -6.79
C TYR A 76 4.82 -5.52 -6.00
N ILE A 77 3.82 -6.32 -5.64
CA ILE A 77 3.92 -7.56 -4.85
C ILE A 77 3.12 -8.65 -5.59
N PRO A 78 3.66 -9.86 -5.78
CA PRO A 78 2.91 -11.01 -6.30
C PRO A 78 1.62 -11.26 -5.49
N GLU A 79 0.55 -11.72 -6.15
CA GLU A 79 -0.75 -11.87 -5.48
C GLU A 79 -0.72 -12.94 -4.38
N GLU A 80 0.06 -14.00 -4.57
CA GLU A 80 0.30 -15.04 -3.57
C GLU A 80 0.89 -14.47 -2.27
N ASP A 81 1.88 -13.57 -2.38
CA ASP A 81 2.53 -12.93 -1.24
C ASP A 81 1.57 -12.00 -0.49
N ILE A 82 0.60 -11.37 -1.18
CA ILE A 82 -0.39 -10.49 -0.53
C ILE A 82 -1.24 -11.26 0.48
N TYR A 83 -1.67 -12.47 0.12
CA TYR A 83 -2.47 -13.30 1.02
C TYR A 83 -1.66 -13.65 2.28
N GLU A 84 -0.41 -14.07 2.11
CA GLU A 84 0.49 -14.36 3.23
C GLU A 84 0.69 -13.13 4.11
N LEU A 85 0.91 -11.95 3.53
CA LEU A 85 1.09 -10.71 4.29
C LEU A 85 -0.12 -10.38 5.17
N ILE A 86 -1.34 -10.57 4.68
CA ILE A 86 -2.55 -10.27 5.48
C ILE A 86 -2.76 -11.30 6.60
N HIS A 87 -2.37 -12.56 6.37
CA HIS A 87 -2.61 -13.67 7.30
C HIS A 87 -1.41 -14.02 8.18
N SER A 88 -0.24 -13.39 8.01
CA SER A 88 1.02 -13.72 8.72
C SER A 88 0.98 -13.51 10.24
N ARG A 89 -0.14 -13.05 10.80
CA ARG A 89 -0.34 -12.80 12.24
C ARG A 89 -1.61 -13.44 12.80
N LEU A 90 -2.30 -14.28 12.03
CA LEU A 90 -3.39 -15.15 12.50
C LEU A 90 -2.81 -16.54 12.80
#